data_AF-A0A2J6HLQ6-F1
#
_entry.id   AF-A0A2J6HLQ6-F1
#
_cell.length_a   1.000
_cell.length_b   1.000
_cell.length_c   1.000
_cell.angle_alpha   90.00
_cell.angle_beta   90.00
_cell.angle_gamma   90.00
#
_symmetry.space_group_name_H-M   'P 1'
#
loop_
_entity.id
_entity.type
_entity.pdbx_description
1 polymer ?
#
loop_
_entity_poly.entity_id
_entity_poly.type
_entity_poly.pdbx_seq_one_letter_code
_entity_poly.pdbx_strand_id
1 'polypeptide(L)'
;MESKSDYRKEFDQQRKKFKPYAWIFLIDLVAIIIVLPILFFTIEFDQSFLLIYSIITLAVLVAIMPAWNKYNRCPACKKHLGRDTVKHCPSCGVQIR
;
A
#
# COMPACT_ATOMS: atom_id res chain seq x y z
N MET A 1 -36.97 -7.93 -3.37
CA MET A 1 -36.02 -6.83 -3.09
C MET A 1 -34.88 -7.44 -2.28
N GLU A 2 -33.78 -7.79 -2.93
CA GLU A 2 -32.61 -8.36 -2.23
C GLU A 2 -32.06 -7.32 -1.24
N SER A 3 -31.93 -7.74 0.01
CA SER A 3 -31.23 -7.01 1.06
C SER A 3 -29.83 -6.65 0.55
N LYS A 4 -29.59 -5.38 0.23
CA LYS A 4 -28.24 -4.87 -0.04
C LYS A 4 -27.46 -4.98 1.27
N SER A 5 -26.73 -6.06 1.45
CA SER A 5 -25.84 -6.24 2.58
C SER A 5 -24.77 -5.14 2.55
N ASP A 6 -24.73 -4.34 3.62
CA ASP A 6 -23.76 -3.27 3.82
C ASP A 6 -22.47 -3.86 4.41
N TYR A 7 -21.38 -3.84 3.65
CA TYR A 7 -20.06 -4.34 4.06
C TYR A 7 -19.06 -3.23 4.39
N ARG A 8 -19.55 -2.01 4.66
CA ARG A 8 -18.71 -0.85 4.98
C ARG A 8 -17.79 -1.12 6.18
N LYS A 9 -18.32 -1.76 7.24
CA LYS A 9 -17.56 -2.01 8.48
C LYS A 9 -16.40 -2.97 8.25
N GLU A 10 -16.64 -4.05 7.52
CA GLU A 10 -15.65 -5.06 7.18
C GLU A 10 -14.56 -4.47 6.29
N PHE A 11 -14.95 -3.66 5.30
CA PHE A 11 -14.01 -2.96 4.43
C PHE A 11 -13.16 -1.95 5.21
N ASP A 12 -13.76 -1.17 6.11
CA ASP A 12 -13.03 -0.25 6.99
C ASP A 12 -12.08 -0.98 7.93
N GLN A 13 -12.46 -2.15 8.44
CA GLN A 13 -11.61 -2.97 9.29
C GLN A 13 -10.41 -3.55 8.50
N GLN A 14 -10.62 -3.98 7.25
CA GLN A 14 -9.53 -4.40 6.35
C GLN A 14 -8.58 -3.23 6.07
N ARG A 15 -9.12 -2.04 5.81
CA ARG A 15 -8.32 -0.83 5.54
C ARG A 15 -7.55 -0.34 6.76
N LYS A 16 -8.12 -0.45 7.97
CA LYS A 16 -7.42 -0.13 9.24
C LYS A 16 -6.17 -1.00 9.44
N LYS A 17 -6.21 -2.28 9.06
CA LYS A 17 -5.03 -3.17 9.11
C LYS A 17 -3.93 -2.73 8.14
N PHE A 18 -4.28 -2.08 7.03
CA PHE A 18 -3.31 -1.60 6.04
C PHE A 18 -2.67 -0.24 6.40
N LYS A 19 -3.37 0.62 7.15
CA LYS A 19 -2.85 1.94 7.59
C LYS A 19 -1.40 1.93 8.10
N PRO A 20 -0.97 1.02 8.98
CA PRO A 20 0.43 1.01 9.46
C PRO A 20 1.43 0.75 8.33
N TYR A 21 1.14 -0.18 7.40
CA TYR A 21 2.02 -0.47 6.25
C TYR A 21 2.10 0.71 5.27
N ALA A 22 0.97 1.39 5.02
CA ALA A 22 0.96 2.61 4.23
C ALA A 22 1.78 3.73 4.87
N TRP A 23 1.76 3.83 6.20
CA TRP A 23 2.56 4.79 6.96
C TRP A 23 4.06 4.47 6.88
N ILE A 24 4.43 3.19 7.05
CA ILE A 24 5.82 2.73 6.88
C ILE A 24 6.33 3.04 5.47
N PHE A 25 5.52 2.76 4.44
CA PHE A 25 5.86 3.11 3.06
C PHE A 25 6.14 4.60 2.88
N LEU A 26 5.29 5.45 3.45
CA LEU A 26 5.38 6.89 3.31
C LEU A 26 6.63 7.43 4.03
N ILE A 27 6.95 6.89 5.21
CA ILE A 27 8.19 7.20 5.93
C ILE A 27 9.42 6.78 5.12
N ASP A 28 9.43 5.56 4.58
CA ASP A 28 10.55 5.06 3.76
C ASP A 28 10.77 5.93 2.52
N LEU A 29 9.69 6.33 1.85
CA LEU A 29 9.73 7.21 0.68
C LEU A 29 10.29 8.60 1.02
N VAL A 30 9.89 9.17 2.16
CA VAL A 30 10.45 10.45 2.66
C VAL A 30 11.93 10.29 3.02
N ALA A 31 12.30 9.17 3.66
CA ALA A 31 13.69 8.88 3.98
C ALA A 31 14.54 8.79 2.70
N ILE A 32 14.04 8.20 1.62
CA ILE A 32 14.72 8.19 0.31
C ILE A 32 14.90 9.59 -0.25
N ILE A 33 13.85 10.41 -0.25
CA ILE A 33 13.93 11.78 -0.78
C ILE A 33 14.92 12.65 0.01
N ILE A 34 15.16 12.37 1.29
CA ILE A 34 16.08 13.16 2.12
C ILE A 34 17.49 12.57 2.12
N VAL A 35 17.61 11.26 2.31
CA VAL A 35 18.91 10.57 2.45
C VAL A 35 19.64 10.53 1.11
N LEU A 36 18.94 10.27 -0.01
CA LEU A 36 19.59 10.13 -1.31
C LEU A 36 20.29 11.42 -1.78
N PRO A 37 19.66 12.62 -1.68
CA PRO A 37 20.33 13.88 -2.01
C PRO A 37 21.44 14.24 -1.03
N ILE A 38 21.28 13.95 0.27
CA ILE A 38 22.34 14.20 1.26
C ILE A 38 23.56 13.34 0.94
N LEU A 39 23.37 12.04 0.70
CA LEU A 39 24.46 11.14 0.28
C LEU A 39 25.13 11.62 -1.01
N PHE A 40 24.34 12.13 -1.96
CA PHE A 40 24.86 12.68 -3.22
C PHE A 40 25.67 13.95 -3.02
N PHE A 41 25.30 14.78 -2.05
CA PHE A 41 25.94 16.06 -1.81
C PHE A 41 27.18 15.95 -0.90
N THR A 42 27.25 14.93 -0.04
CA THR A 42 28.28 14.83 1.01
C THR A 42 29.41 13.83 0.71
N ILE A 43 29.28 12.93 -0.27
CA ILE A 43 30.22 11.81 -0.43
C ILE A 43 30.74 11.68 -1.87
N GLU A 44 32.06 11.53 -2.02
CA GLU A 44 32.68 10.85 -3.16
C GLU A 44 32.21 9.38 -3.15
N PHE A 45 31.14 9.09 -3.88
CA PHE A 45 30.36 7.85 -3.78
C PHE A 45 31.17 6.54 -3.74
N ASP A 46 31.08 5.82 -2.62
CA ASP A 46 31.40 4.38 -2.56
C ASP A 46 30.17 3.58 -3.03
N GLN A 47 30.34 2.79 -4.09
CA GLN A 47 29.27 1.96 -4.66
C GLN A 47 28.68 0.95 -3.65
N SER A 48 29.45 0.55 -2.65
CA SER A 48 29.02 -0.40 -1.62
C SER A 48 27.83 0.11 -0.81
N PHE A 49 27.81 1.41 -0.51
CA PHE A 49 26.72 2.05 0.24
C PHE A 49 25.42 2.14 -0.57
N LEU A 50 25.50 2.46 -1.86
CA LEU A 50 24.34 2.46 -2.77
C LEU A 50 23.72 1.07 -2.88
N LEU A 51 24.56 0.04 -2.96
CA LEU A 51 24.12 -1.34 -3.07
C LEU A 51 23.32 -1.75 -1.83
N ILE A 52 23.85 -1.53 -0.63
CA ILE A 52 23.16 -1.86 0.62
C ILE A 52 21.85 -1.08 0.72
N TYR A 53 21.89 0.22 0.45
CA TYR A 53 20.71 1.09 0.51
C TYR A 53 19.61 0.64 -0.45
N SER A 54 19.97 0.37 -1.72
CA SER A 54 19.03 -0.10 -2.74
C SER A 54 18.40 -1.44 -2.40
N ILE A 55 19.16 -2.38 -1.80
CA ILE A 55 18.62 -3.68 -1.35
C ILE A 55 17.58 -3.48 -0.25
N ILE A 56 17.85 -2.61 0.73
CA ILE A 56 16.92 -2.33 1.83
C ILE A 56 15.63 -1.70 1.29
N THR A 57 15.76 -0.67 0.44
CA THR A 57 14.60 -0.02 -0.20
C THR A 57 13.79 -1.03 -1.01
N LEU A 58 14.44 -1.88 -1.81
CA LEU A 58 13.76 -2.89 -2.61
C LEU A 58 13.02 -3.90 -1.72
N ALA A 59 13.63 -4.35 -0.63
CA ALA A 59 13.01 -5.28 0.32
C ALA A 59 11.75 -4.67 0.96
N VAL A 60 11.79 -3.39 1.34
CA VAL A 60 10.64 -2.65 1.88
C VAL A 60 9.52 -2.52 0.85
N LEU A 61 9.84 -2.15 -0.40
CA LEU A 61 8.88 -2.04 -1.50
C LEU A 61 8.18 -3.39 -1.80
N VAL A 62 8.97 -4.47 -1.86
CA VAL A 62 8.47 -5.83 -2.12
C VAL A 62 7.57 -6.31 -0.97
N ALA A 63 7.84 -5.95 0.27
CA ALA A 63 6.99 -6.30 1.40
C ALA A 63 5.62 -5.59 1.39
N ILE A 64 5.55 -4.37 0.85
CA ILE A 64 4.37 -3.51 0.93
C ILE A 64 3.41 -3.70 -0.26
N MET A 65 3.94 -3.96 -1.46
CA MET A 65 3.12 -4.24 -2.65
C MET A 65 2.05 -5.34 -2.46
N PRO A 66 2.36 -6.54 -1.93
CA PRO A 66 1.37 -7.59 -1.75
C PRO A 66 0.30 -7.24 -0.70
N ALA A 67 0.63 -6.40 0.29
CA ALA A 67 -0.35 -5.90 1.24
C ALA A 67 -1.42 -5.06 0.52
N TRP A 68 -1.01 -4.16 -0.38
CA TRP A 68 -1.97 -3.37 -1.16
C TRP A 68 -2.91 -4.26 -1.99
N ASN A 69 -2.37 -5.24 -2.72
CA ASN A 69 -3.14 -6.15 -3.58
C ASN A 69 -4.07 -7.10 -2.79
N LYS A 70 -3.69 -7.44 -1.54
CA LYS A 70 -4.49 -8.30 -0.67
C LYS A 70 -5.66 -7.56 -0.03
N TYR A 71 -5.46 -6.32 0.39
CA TYR A 71 -6.48 -5.56 1.15
C TYR A 71 -7.38 -4.68 0.27
N ASN A 72 -7.03 -4.47 -1.00
CA ASN A 72 -7.88 -3.76 -1.96
C ASN A 72 -8.84 -4.71 -2.70
N ARG A 73 -9.53 -5.56 -1.93
CA ARG A 73 -10.46 -6.57 -2.42
C ARG A 73 -11.82 -6.38 -1.76
N CYS A 74 -12.88 -6.73 -2.48
CA CYS A 74 -14.22 -6.72 -1.91
C CYS A 74 -14.33 -7.77 -0.78
N PRO A 75 -14.87 -7.44 0.41
CA PRO A 75 -15.05 -8.40 1.49
C PRO A 75 -16.05 -9.52 1.14
N ALA A 76 -17.02 -9.25 0.27
CA ALA A 76 -18.02 -10.24 -0.15
C ALA A 76 -17.50 -11.19 -1.23
N CYS A 77 -17.04 -10.66 -2.37
CA CYS A 77 -16.68 -11.48 -3.54
C CYS A 77 -15.17 -11.69 -3.73
N LYS A 78 -14.33 -11.10 -2.86
CA LYS A 78 -12.85 -11.18 -2.89
C LYS A 78 -12.16 -10.72 -4.18
N LYS A 79 -12.92 -10.17 -5.15
CA LYS A 79 -12.36 -9.58 -6.38
C LYS A 79 -11.68 -8.25 -6.07
N HIS A 80 -10.63 -7.96 -6.81
CA HIS A 80 -9.85 -6.74 -6.68
C HIS A 80 -10.69 -5.54 -7.12
N LEU A 81 -10.71 -4.48 -6.32
CA LEU A 81 -11.57 -3.31 -6.54
C LEU A 81 -10.99 -2.32 -7.58
N GLY A 82 -9.72 -2.52 -7.98
CA GLY A 82 -9.04 -1.64 -8.93
C GLY A 82 -8.43 -0.42 -8.25
N ARG A 83 -8.17 0.66 -9.00
CA ARG A 83 -7.64 1.92 -8.43
C ARG A 83 -8.72 2.78 -7.78
N ASP A 84 -9.98 2.61 -8.16
CA ASP A 84 -11.04 3.52 -7.77
C ASP A 84 -11.69 3.16 -6.46
N THR A 85 -11.95 4.20 -5.65
CA THR A 85 -12.75 4.08 -4.44
C THR A 85 -14.24 4.17 -4.76
N VAL A 86 -14.77 3.14 -5.39
CA VAL A 86 -16.21 3.03 -5.72
C VAL A 86 -17.03 2.70 -4.47
N LYS A 87 -18.20 3.32 -4.32
CA LYS A 87 -19.15 3.07 -3.21
C LYS A 87 -19.71 1.63 -3.21
N HIS A 88 -19.76 1.03 -4.40
CA HIS A 88 -20.23 -0.33 -4.62
C HIS A 88 -19.14 -1.16 -5.29
N CYS A 89 -19.11 -2.47 -5.03
CA CYS A 89 -18.23 -3.36 -5.75
C CYS A 89 -18.70 -3.50 -7.21
N PRO A 90 -17.84 -3.28 -8.23
CA PRO A 90 -18.21 -3.39 -9.64
C PRO A 90 -18.51 -4.83 -10.07
N SER A 91 -18.08 -5.83 -9.28
CA SER A 91 -18.28 -7.24 -9.61
C SER A 91 -19.53 -7.86 -8.99
N CYS A 92 -19.90 -7.48 -7.77
CA CYS A 92 -21.06 -8.08 -7.07
C CYS A 92 -22.11 -7.05 -6.64
N GLY A 93 -21.90 -5.76 -6.87
CA GLY A 93 -22.89 -4.71 -6.61
C GLY A 93 -23.14 -4.36 -5.14
N VAL A 94 -22.51 -5.06 -4.19
CA VAL A 94 -22.68 -4.79 -2.75
C VAL A 94 -22.09 -3.44 -2.36
N GLN A 95 -22.68 -2.79 -1.37
CA GLN A 95 -22.19 -1.53 -0.84
C GLN A 95 -20.99 -1.79 0.08
N ILE A 96 -19.89 -1.07 -0.16
CA ILE A 96 -18.62 -1.18 0.59
C ILE A 96 -18.16 0.17 1.15
N ARG A 97 -18.82 1.29 0.77
CA ARG A 97 -18.48 2.65 1.22
C ARG A 97 -19.67 3.62 1.19
#